data_AF-A0A6P6JNX3-F1
#
_entry.id   AF-A0A6P6JNX3-F1
#
_cell.length_a   1.000
_cell.length_b   1.000
_cell.length_c   1.000
_cell.angle_alpha   90.00
_cell.angle_beta   90.00
_cell.angle_gamma   90.00
#
_symmetry.space_group_name_H-M   'P 1'
#
loop_
_entity.id
_entity.type
_entity.pdbx_description
1 polymer ?
#
loop_
_entity_poly.entity_id
_entity_poly.type
_entity_poly.pdbx_seq_one_letter_code
_entity_poly.pdbx_strand_id
1 'polypeptide(L)'
;MFASMAVNHHLASFILFLISNTGFSAEISVFVQTGASVQLDIQTQQLPEFELLAWMNNKSESIVRYNSDSKRVAPLDSYKDRVVFNDVTFSLTLKNMQKTDSGLYTARTIGSKTRDLVSYRVSVIDSVEAPVLTVNSNWFSSDSCTVNFTCRTHELMINSSYQNNSCSPQEVTSQINTLTLDCSEEYIICNHSNPVSWKQDRINITQLCGENERPIAISFGPSHMIVLLVVCVVVGVIVFAGLVLYCCCKNKTGY
;
A
#
# COMPACT_ATOMS: atom_id res chain seq x y z
N MET A 1 13.06 -44.09 14.62
CA MET A 1 11.78 -44.72 14.24
C MET A 1 10.77 -43.60 14.00
N PHE A 2 10.60 -43.18 12.76
CA PHE A 2 9.50 -42.28 12.39
C PHE A 2 8.35 -43.15 11.91
N ALA A 3 7.31 -43.27 12.74
CA ALA A 3 6.08 -43.94 12.35
C ALA A 3 5.31 -43.02 11.39
N SER A 4 5.37 -43.33 10.09
CA SER A 4 4.49 -42.75 9.07
C SER A 4 3.06 -43.19 9.37
N MET A 5 2.24 -42.28 9.89
CA MET A 5 0.80 -42.49 10.01
C MET A 5 0.18 -42.37 8.61
N ALA A 6 0.02 -43.52 7.94
CA ALA A 6 -0.84 -43.61 6.77
C ALA A 6 -2.29 -43.36 7.23
N VAL A 7 -2.79 -42.15 6.97
CA VAL A 7 -4.21 -41.84 7.14
C VAL A 7 -4.98 -42.73 6.15
N ASN A 8 -5.75 -43.66 6.70
CA ASN A 8 -6.45 -44.69 5.96
C ASN A 8 -7.37 -44.02 4.91
N HIS A 9 -7.28 -44.42 3.63
CA HIS A 9 -8.00 -43.78 2.51
C HIS A 9 -9.52 -43.75 2.73
N HIS A 10 -10.05 -44.74 3.46
CA HIS A 10 -11.45 -44.77 3.88
C HIS A 10 -11.79 -43.71 4.94
N LEU A 11 -10.85 -43.40 5.84
CA LEU A 11 -11.01 -42.36 6.85
C LEU A 11 -10.96 -40.97 6.21
N ALA A 12 -10.05 -40.76 5.24
CA ALA A 12 -10.00 -39.53 4.44
C ALA A 12 -11.27 -39.34 3.60
N SER A 13 -11.78 -40.41 2.99
CA SER A 13 -13.05 -40.38 2.23
C SER A 13 -14.26 -40.14 3.14
N PHE A 14 -14.26 -40.67 4.36
CA PHE A 14 -15.32 -40.43 5.34
C PHE A 14 -15.28 -38.99 5.89
N ILE A 15 -14.09 -38.45 6.15
CA ILE A 15 -13.87 -37.04 6.51
C ILE A 15 -14.37 -36.13 5.38
N LEU A 16 -14.02 -36.41 4.12
CA LEU A 16 -14.51 -35.67 2.94
C LEU A 16 -16.04 -35.73 2.81
N PHE A 17 -16.64 -36.87 3.11
CA PHE A 17 -18.10 -37.06 3.08
C PHE A 17 -18.82 -36.38 4.27
N LEU A 18 -18.14 -36.20 5.40
CA LEU A 18 -18.64 -35.42 6.53
C LEU A 18 -18.56 -33.91 6.23
N ILE A 19 -17.50 -33.43 5.57
CA ILE A 19 -17.37 -32.03 5.16
C ILE A 19 -18.43 -31.66 4.11
N SER A 20 -18.79 -32.59 3.21
CA SER A 20 -19.86 -32.36 2.22
C SER A 20 -21.28 -32.39 2.80
N ASN A 21 -21.49 -32.97 3.99
CA ASN A 21 -22.81 -33.09 4.64
C ASN A 21 -23.04 -32.12 5.80
N THR A 22 -22.02 -31.38 6.24
CA THR A 22 -22.25 -30.18 7.04
C THR A 22 -22.68 -29.06 6.11
N GLY A 23 -23.99 -28.81 6.01
CA GLY A 23 -24.56 -27.59 5.42
C GLY A 23 -24.20 -26.37 6.27
N PHE A 24 -22.91 -26.10 6.44
CA PHE A 24 -22.43 -24.83 6.93
C PHE A 24 -22.48 -23.89 5.72
N SER A 25 -23.54 -23.08 5.65
CA SER A 25 -23.53 -21.92 4.76
C SER A 25 -22.37 -21.05 5.23
N ALA A 26 -21.20 -21.21 4.62
CA ALA A 26 -20.03 -20.44 4.94
C ALA A 26 -20.36 -18.98 4.65
N GLU A 27 -20.50 -18.21 5.70
CA GLU A 27 -20.77 -16.78 5.60
C GLU A 27 -19.56 -16.10 4.97
N ILE A 28 -19.76 -15.45 3.82
CA ILE A 28 -18.66 -14.86 3.03
C ILE A 28 -18.45 -13.42 3.49
N SER A 29 -17.27 -13.13 4.04
CA SER A 29 -16.89 -11.78 4.45
C SER A 29 -16.47 -10.92 3.26
N VAL A 30 -17.04 -9.73 3.13
CA VAL A 30 -16.72 -8.77 2.07
C VAL A 30 -16.46 -7.40 2.70
N PHE A 31 -15.30 -6.81 2.39
CA PHE A 31 -14.95 -5.46 2.81
C PHE A 31 -15.22 -4.47 1.67
N VAL A 32 -15.85 -3.35 2.00
CA VAL A 32 -16.23 -2.32 1.02
C VAL A 32 -15.79 -0.97 1.55
N GLN A 33 -15.15 -0.18 0.70
CA GLN A 33 -14.81 1.20 1.08
C GLN A 33 -16.09 2.05 1.15
N THR A 34 -16.22 2.91 2.16
CA THR A 34 -17.33 3.88 2.26
C THR A 34 -17.48 4.66 0.96
N GLY A 35 -18.71 4.77 0.46
CA GLY A 35 -19.08 5.40 -0.81
C GLY A 35 -18.91 4.51 -2.05
N ALA A 36 -18.22 3.38 -1.95
CA ALA A 36 -18.07 2.44 -3.06
C ALA A 36 -19.34 1.59 -3.29
N SER A 37 -19.30 0.74 -4.31
CA SER A 37 -20.38 -0.23 -4.60
C SER A 37 -19.91 -1.65 -4.31
N VAL A 38 -20.84 -2.55 -4.00
CA VAL A 38 -20.57 -3.98 -3.81
C VAL A 38 -21.52 -4.81 -4.64
N GLN A 39 -21.00 -5.85 -5.28
CA GLN A 39 -21.79 -6.87 -5.97
C GLN A 39 -21.76 -8.16 -5.16
N LEU A 40 -22.93 -8.73 -4.91
CA LEU A 40 -23.15 -9.98 -4.19
C LEU A 40 -23.74 -10.99 -5.17
N ASP A 41 -23.00 -12.05 -5.43
CA ASP A 41 -23.35 -13.06 -6.42
C ASP A 41 -23.86 -14.34 -5.77
N ILE A 42 -24.74 -15.05 -6.49
CA ILE A 42 -25.17 -16.39 -6.10
C ILE A 42 -24.25 -17.39 -6.80
N GLN A 43 -23.43 -18.12 -6.04
CA GLN A 43 -22.36 -18.97 -6.58
C GLN A 43 -22.83 -20.36 -7.04
N THR A 44 -24.13 -20.66 -6.93
CA THR A 44 -24.67 -21.99 -7.24
C THR A 44 -24.93 -22.15 -8.74
N GLN A 45 -24.40 -23.22 -9.35
CA GLN A 45 -24.59 -23.52 -10.78
C GLN A 45 -26.04 -23.84 -11.15
N GLN A 46 -26.84 -24.35 -10.21
CA GLN A 46 -28.25 -24.65 -10.44
C GLN A 46 -29.10 -24.24 -9.23
N LEU A 47 -29.99 -23.28 -9.45
CA LEU A 47 -30.96 -22.86 -8.44
C LEU A 47 -32.07 -23.90 -8.30
N PRO A 48 -32.60 -24.13 -7.08
CA PRO A 48 -33.82 -24.89 -6.91
C PRO A 48 -34.99 -24.20 -7.63
N GLU A 49 -36.07 -24.92 -7.90
CA GLU A 49 -37.32 -24.28 -8.34
C GLU A 49 -37.82 -23.31 -7.25
N PHE A 50 -38.21 -22.10 -7.65
CA PHE A 50 -38.69 -21.06 -6.75
C PHE A 50 -39.77 -20.22 -7.43
N GLU A 51 -40.68 -19.68 -6.61
CA GLU A 51 -41.69 -18.70 -7.02
C GLU A 51 -41.16 -17.26 -6.85
N LEU A 52 -40.37 -17.05 -5.79
CA LEU A 52 -39.82 -15.75 -5.44
C LEU A 52 -38.36 -15.89 -4.99
N LEU A 53 -37.49 -15.04 -5.53
CA LEU A 53 -36.14 -14.81 -5.01
C LEU A 53 -36.09 -13.43 -4.36
N ALA A 54 -35.47 -13.35 -3.18
CA ALA A 54 -35.31 -12.11 -2.46
C ALA A 54 -33.87 -11.97 -1.93
N TRP A 55 -33.30 -10.78 -2.09
CA TRP A 55 -32.15 -10.38 -1.29
C TRP A 55 -32.63 -9.71 -0.02
N MET A 56 -32.16 -10.20 1.11
CA MET A 56 -32.55 -9.78 2.45
C MET A 56 -31.41 -9.00 3.09
N ASN A 57 -31.72 -7.90 3.78
CA ASN A 57 -30.76 -7.17 4.59
C ASN A 57 -30.62 -7.78 6.00
N ASN A 58 -29.76 -7.16 6.81
CA ASN A 58 -29.47 -7.58 8.18
C ASN A 58 -30.68 -7.53 9.13
N LYS A 59 -31.75 -6.81 8.76
CA LYS A 59 -33.03 -6.70 9.49
C LYS A 59 -34.07 -7.70 8.98
N SER A 60 -33.70 -8.62 8.09
CA SER A 60 -34.64 -9.53 7.41
C SER A 60 -35.71 -8.80 6.59
N GLU A 61 -35.41 -7.60 6.09
CA GLU A 61 -36.23 -6.90 5.11
C GLU A 61 -35.73 -7.21 3.70
N SER A 62 -36.64 -7.38 2.75
CA SER A 62 -36.25 -7.59 1.36
C SER A 62 -35.81 -6.29 0.72
N ILE A 63 -34.58 -6.27 0.22
CA ILE A 63 -33.98 -5.17 -0.55
C ILE A 63 -34.57 -5.15 -1.96
N VAL A 64 -34.67 -6.32 -2.59
CA VAL A 64 -35.26 -6.54 -3.90
C VAL A 64 -35.86 -7.93 -3.97
N ARG A 65 -37.01 -8.03 -4.65
CA ARG A 65 -37.71 -9.27 -4.94
C ARG A 65 -37.75 -9.52 -6.44
N TYR A 66 -37.65 -10.77 -6.83
CA TYR A 66 -37.80 -11.25 -8.20
C TYR A 66 -38.80 -12.40 -8.24
N ASN A 67 -39.89 -12.23 -8.98
CA ASN A 67 -40.90 -13.29 -9.18
C ASN A 67 -40.59 -14.07 -10.46
N SER A 68 -40.50 -15.39 -10.35
CA SER A 68 -40.05 -16.27 -11.44
C SER A 68 -41.07 -16.37 -12.57
N ASP A 69 -42.38 -16.30 -12.29
CA ASP A 69 -43.45 -16.43 -13.29
C ASP A 69 -43.58 -15.16 -14.13
N SER A 70 -43.76 -14.02 -13.46
CA SER A 70 -43.96 -12.71 -14.11
C SER A 70 -42.67 -12.06 -14.58
N LYS A 71 -41.51 -12.59 -14.18
CA LYS A 71 -40.18 -11.99 -14.41
C LYS A 71 -40.06 -10.57 -13.84
N ARG A 72 -40.93 -10.20 -12.89
CA ARG A 72 -40.97 -8.86 -12.32
C ARG A 72 -39.92 -8.69 -11.24
N VAL A 73 -39.15 -7.61 -11.33
CA VAL A 73 -38.22 -7.14 -10.30
C VAL A 73 -38.89 -6.03 -9.48
N ALA A 74 -38.84 -6.12 -8.16
CA ALA A 74 -39.44 -5.17 -7.24
C ALA A 74 -38.47 -4.81 -6.11
N PRO A 75 -37.68 -3.72 -6.27
CA PRO A 75 -36.92 -3.09 -5.19
C PRO A 75 -37.82 -2.57 -4.08
N LEU A 76 -37.31 -2.57 -2.84
CA LEU A 76 -37.89 -1.78 -1.76
C LEU A 76 -37.61 -0.29 -2.00
N ASP A 77 -38.58 0.58 -1.74
CA ASP A 77 -38.50 2.01 -2.07
C ASP A 77 -37.24 2.69 -1.47
N SER A 78 -36.83 2.32 -0.26
CA SER A 78 -35.63 2.84 0.39
C SER A 78 -34.31 2.49 -0.32
N TYR A 79 -34.32 1.48 -1.20
CA TYR A 79 -33.16 1.03 -1.97
C TYR A 79 -33.25 1.37 -3.46
N LYS A 80 -34.39 1.88 -3.93
CA LYS A 80 -34.70 2.02 -5.37
C LYS A 80 -33.62 2.74 -6.18
N ASP A 81 -33.03 3.79 -5.63
CA ASP A 81 -32.03 4.61 -6.34
C ASP A 81 -30.60 4.05 -6.25
N ARG A 82 -30.38 3.05 -5.39
CA ARG A 82 -29.06 2.52 -5.06
C ARG A 82 -28.90 1.02 -5.32
N VAL A 83 -29.96 0.33 -5.75
CA VAL A 83 -29.92 -1.09 -6.08
C VAL A 83 -29.89 -1.31 -7.60
N VAL A 84 -29.08 -2.26 -8.03
CA VAL A 84 -29.12 -2.83 -9.38
C VAL A 84 -29.21 -4.34 -9.22
N PHE A 85 -30.20 -4.94 -9.86
CA PHE A 85 -30.43 -6.39 -9.82
C PHE A 85 -30.26 -6.95 -11.22
N ASN A 86 -29.48 -8.02 -11.34
CA ASN A 86 -29.32 -8.76 -12.59
C ASN A 86 -30.30 -9.94 -12.58
N ASP A 87 -31.27 -9.96 -13.50
CA ASP A 87 -32.31 -10.99 -13.58
C ASP A 87 -31.87 -12.29 -14.29
N VAL A 88 -30.65 -12.30 -14.83
CA VAL A 88 -30.01 -13.49 -15.42
C VAL A 88 -29.17 -14.23 -14.38
N THR A 89 -28.35 -13.51 -13.62
CA THR A 89 -27.46 -14.10 -12.59
C THR A 89 -28.04 -14.03 -11.17
N PHE A 90 -29.14 -13.30 -10.99
CA PHE A 90 -29.77 -12.99 -9.70
C PHE A 90 -28.85 -12.25 -8.72
N SER A 91 -27.79 -11.61 -9.21
CA SER A 91 -26.85 -10.86 -8.39
C SER A 91 -27.40 -9.50 -7.97
N LEU A 92 -26.99 -9.05 -6.79
CA LEU A 92 -27.33 -7.77 -6.19
C LEU A 92 -26.13 -6.85 -6.25
N THR A 93 -26.28 -5.67 -6.84
CA THR A 93 -25.32 -4.58 -6.65
C THR A 93 -25.93 -3.49 -5.79
N LEU A 94 -25.27 -3.14 -4.70
CA LEU A 94 -25.60 -2.00 -3.85
C LEU A 94 -24.58 -0.90 -4.07
N LYS A 95 -25.06 0.29 -4.45
CA LYS A 95 -24.25 1.49 -4.67
C LYS A 95 -24.14 2.33 -3.40
N ASN A 96 -23.12 3.17 -3.37
CA ASN A 96 -22.89 4.19 -2.36
C ASN A 96 -22.99 3.63 -0.92
N MET A 97 -22.24 2.57 -0.64
CA MET A 97 -22.27 1.86 0.62
C MET A 97 -21.84 2.76 1.78
N GLN A 98 -22.63 2.79 2.84
CA GLN A 98 -22.35 3.52 4.07
C GLN A 98 -22.05 2.56 5.22
N LYS A 99 -21.36 3.03 6.27
CA LYS A 99 -21.07 2.22 7.46
C LYS A 99 -22.32 1.56 8.06
N THR A 100 -23.45 2.27 8.05
CA THR A 100 -24.76 1.77 8.52
C THR A 100 -25.34 0.63 7.68
N ASP A 101 -24.85 0.46 6.45
CA ASP A 101 -25.22 -0.65 5.57
C ASP A 101 -24.42 -1.92 5.87
N SER A 102 -23.48 -1.89 6.82
CA SER A 102 -22.76 -3.10 7.25
C SER A 102 -23.71 -4.10 7.89
N GLY A 103 -23.50 -5.39 7.61
CA GLY A 103 -24.30 -6.46 8.18
C GLY A 103 -24.40 -7.67 7.28
N LEU A 104 -25.32 -8.56 7.64
CA LEU A 104 -25.60 -9.79 6.91
C LEU A 104 -26.55 -9.51 5.74
N TYR A 105 -26.20 -10.01 4.56
CA TYR A 105 -27.02 -9.98 3.35
C TYR A 105 -27.24 -11.40 2.87
N THR A 106 -28.50 -11.80 2.68
CA THR A 106 -28.84 -13.18 2.35
C THR A 106 -29.69 -13.25 1.10
N ALA A 107 -29.26 -14.04 0.12
CA ALA A 107 -30.12 -14.41 -1.00
C ALA A 107 -31.00 -15.60 -0.58
N ARG A 108 -32.30 -15.48 -0.79
CA ARG A 108 -33.30 -16.45 -0.34
C ARG A 108 -34.28 -16.75 -1.45
N THR A 109 -34.58 -18.03 -1.65
CA THR A 109 -35.66 -18.51 -2.51
C THR A 109 -36.84 -18.96 -1.69
N ILE A 110 -38.04 -18.67 -2.18
CA ILE A 110 -39.33 -19.05 -1.60
C ILE A 110 -40.13 -19.77 -2.69
N GLY A 111 -40.71 -20.90 -2.31
CA GLY A 111 -41.56 -21.76 -3.13
C GLY A 111 -42.19 -22.78 -2.18
N SER A 112 -42.17 -24.07 -2.52
CA SER A 112 -42.63 -25.14 -1.59
C SER A 112 -41.89 -25.15 -0.24
N LYS A 113 -40.62 -24.72 -0.23
CA LYS A 113 -39.82 -24.50 0.98
C LYS A 113 -38.98 -23.24 0.81
N THR A 114 -38.83 -22.47 1.88
CA THR A 114 -37.87 -21.37 1.94
C THR A 114 -36.46 -21.94 2.08
N ARG A 115 -35.52 -21.43 1.28
CA ARG A 115 -34.09 -21.82 1.32
C ARG A 115 -33.21 -20.59 1.18
N ASP A 116 -32.19 -20.51 2.04
CA ASP A 116 -31.11 -19.54 1.90
C ASP A 116 -30.06 -20.10 0.94
N LEU A 117 -29.68 -19.31 -0.05
CA LEU A 117 -28.76 -19.70 -1.12
C LEU A 117 -27.32 -19.31 -0.78
N VAL A 118 -27.13 -18.08 -0.30
CA VAL A 118 -25.83 -17.54 0.10
C VAL A 118 -26.03 -16.41 1.10
N SER A 119 -25.08 -16.28 2.02
CA SER A 119 -25.01 -15.19 2.99
C SER A 119 -23.65 -14.50 2.93
N TYR A 120 -23.68 -13.17 2.84
CA TYR A 120 -22.50 -12.31 2.86
C TYR A 120 -22.51 -11.44 4.12
N ARG A 121 -21.40 -11.40 4.86
CA ARG A 121 -21.18 -10.38 5.89
C ARG A 121 -20.41 -9.22 5.27
N VAL A 122 -21.13 -8.14 4.98
CA VAL A 122 -20.56 -6.93 4.41
C VAL A 122 -20.10 -6.00 5.53
N SER A 123 -18.83 -5.62 5.49
CA SER A 123 -18.21 -4.65 6.40
C SER A 123 -17.81 -3.42 5.60
N VAL A 124 -18.51 -2.31 5.80
CA VAL A 124 -18.20 -1.04 5.13
C VAL A 124 -17.26 -0.24 6.03
N ILE A 125 -16.05 0.04 5.52
CA ILE A 125 -14.97 0.70 6.27
C ILE A 125 -14.41 1.89 5.50
N ASP A 126 -13.84 2.84 6.21
CA ASP A 126 -13.20 3.99 5.58
C ASP A 126 -11.83 3.63 4.99
N SER A 127 -11.38 4.43 4.03
CA SER A 127 -9.99 4.38 3.62
C SER A 127 -9.08 4.83 4.75
N VAL A 128 -7.88 4.24 4.85
CA VAL A 128 -6.88 4.65 5.83
C VAL A 128 -6.35 6.05 5.55
N GLU A 129 -5.99 6.75 6.61
CA GLU A 129 -5.18 7.97 6.55
C GLU A 129 -3.70 7.62 6.33
N ALA A 130 -2.95 8.56 5.74
CA ALA A 130 -1.51 8.40 5.58
C ALA A 130 -0.83 8.31 6.95
N PRO A 131 0.10 7.36 7.15
CA PRO A 131 0.90 7.34 8.36
C PRO A 131 1.79 8.59 8.41
N VAL A 132 2.27 8.93 9.61
CA VAL A 132 3.24 10.01 9.80
C VAL A 132 4.58 9.39 10.14
N LEU A 133 5.54 9.55 9.23
CA LEU A 133 6.92 9.14 9.44
C LEU A 133 7.73 10.33 9.97
N THR A 134 8.18 10.24 11.22
CA THR A 134 8.88 11.31 11.94
C THR A 134 10.32 10.90 12.22
N VAL A 135 11.28 11.79 11.96
CA VAL A 135 12.67 11.61 12.38
C VAL A 135 12.82 12.12 13.81
N ASN A 136 13.31 11.27 14.70
CA ASN A 136 13.46 11.57 16.11
C ASN A 136 14.87 12.11 16.39
N SER A 137 15.88 11.47 15.80
CA SER A 137 17.26 11.95 15.82
C SER A 137 18.03 11.40 14.63
N ASN A 138 19.05 12.14 14.21
CA ASN A 138 19.98 11.70 13.17
C ASN A 138 21.43 11.95 13.61
N TRP A 139 22.32 11.06 13.21
CA TRP A 139 23.75 11.13 13.48
C TRP A 139 24.53 10.70 12.25
N PHE A 140 25.57 11.47 11.91
CA PHE A 140 26.44 11.21 10.78
C PHE A 140 27.90 11.30 11.19
N SER A 141 28.69 10.33 10.77
CA SER A 141 30.15 10.37 10.73
C SER A 141 30.63 10.04 9.31
N SER A 142 31.95 10.09 9.07
CA SER A 142 32.52 9.85 7.73
C SER A 142 32.01 8.60 7.04
N ASP A 143 31.76 7.54 7.79
CA ASP A 143 31.45 6.21 7.25
C ASP A 143 30.12 5.63 7.78
N SER A 144 29.40 6.37 8.62
CA SER A 144 28.14 5.87 9.19
C SER A 144 27.07 6.92 9.32
N CYS A 145 25.88 6.56 8.84
CA CYS A 145 24.63 7.25 9.07
C CYS A 145 23.76 6.42 10.02
N THR A 146 23.24 7.04 11.07
CA THR A 146 22.23 6.42 11.94
C THR A 146 21.06 7.38 12.11
N VAL A 147 19.85 6.90 11.81
CA VAL A 147 18.62 7.69 11.92
C VAL A 147 17.63 6.93 12.78
N ASN A 148 17.21 7.53 13.89
CA ASN A 148 16.09 7.02 14.68
C ASN A 148 14.82 7.69 14.21
N PHE A 149 13.79 6.90 13.93
CA PHE A 149 12.53 7.41 13.43
C PHE A 149 11.35 6.65 14.04
N THR A 150 10.21 7.31 14.00
CA THR A 150 8.94 6.80 14.44
C THR A 150 7.98 6.84 13.26
N CYS A 151 7.37 5.71 12.95
CA CYS A 151 6.18 5.69 12.12
C CYS A 151 4.94 5.54 12.99
N ARG A 152 3.94 6.39 12.80
CA ARG A 152 2.72 6.37 13.61
C ARG A 152 1.46 6.61 12.79
N THR A 153 0.37 5.99 13.24
CA THR A 153 -1.00 6.31 12.87
C THR A 153 -1.74 6.78 14.13
N HIS A 154 -3.07 6.86 14.10
CA HIS A 154 -3.85 7.15 15.30
C HIS A 154 -3.77 6.01 16.34
N GLU A 155 -3.64 4.75 15.90
CA GLU A 155 -3.76 3.56 16.76
C GLU A 155 -2.48 2.71 16.81
N LEU A 156 -1.60 2.84 15.83
CA LEU A 156 -0.42 2.00 15.67
C LEU A 156 0.86 2.85 15.66
N MET A 157 1.94 2.29 16.19
CA MET A 157 3.23 2.96 16.26
C MET A 157 4.36 1.94 16.13
N ILE A 158 5.35 2.27 15.30
CA ILE A 158 6.62 1.56 15.17
C ILE A 158 7.74 2.56 15.45
N ASN A 159 8.62 2.21 16.38
CA ASN A 159 9.88 2.90 16.60
C ASN A 159 11.00 2.01 16.06
N SER A 160 11.85 2.57 15.20
CA SER A 160 12.95 1.83 14.62
C SER A 160 14.13 2.75 14.32
N SER A 161 15.22 2.14 13.88
CA SER A 161 16.45 2.84 13.50
C SER A 161 16.97 2.33 12.16
N TYR A 162 17.46 3.28 11.38
CA TYR A 162 18.20 3.05 10.16
C TYR A 162 19.69 3.06 10.48
N GLN A 163 20.39 1.97 10.17
CA GLN A 163 21.83 1.84 10.37
C GLN A 163 22.40 0.85 9.35
N ASN A 164 23.65 1.08 8.92
CA ASN A 164 24.32 0.20 7.96
C ASN A 164 23.48 0.00 6.68
N ASN A 165 23.01 1.13 6.12
CA ASN A 165 22.21 1.24 4.92
C ASN A 165 20.86 0.49 4.91
N SER A 166 20.37 0.03 6.07
CA SER A 166 19.08 -0.68 6.15
C SER A 166 18.40 -0.49 7.51
N CYS A 167 17.19 -1.02 7.65
CA CYS A 167 16.48 -1.16 8.93
C CYS A 167 15.82 -2.55 9.00
N SER A 168 15.43 -2.97 10.19
CA SER A 168 14.67 -4.21 10.36
C SER A 168 13.23 -4.01 9.87
N PRO A 169 12.73 -4.83 8.92
CA PRO A 169 11.33 -4.80 8.55
C PRO A 169 10.45 -5.12 9.75
N GLN A 170 9.40 -4.33 9.95
CA GLN A 170 8.51 -4.49 11.09
C GLN A 170 7.05 -4.36 10.64
N GLU A 171 6.18 -5.14 11.27
CA GLU A 171 4.74 -5.09 11.04
C GLU A 171 4.03 -5.10 12.39
N VAL A 172 3.08 -4.18 12.56
CA VAL A 172 2.15 -4.20 13.69
C VAL A 172 0.72 -4.13 13.17
N THR A 173 -0.13 -4.98 13.72
CA THR A 173 -1.54 -5.09 13.33
C THR A 173 -2.45 -4.81 14.52
N SER A 174 -3.51 -4.04 14.31
CA SER A 174 -4.61 -3.87 15.26
C SER A 174 -5.93 -4.00 14.52
N GLN A 175 -6.75 -4.98 14.90
CA GLN A 175 -8.02 -5.29 14.25
C GLN A 175 -7.87 -5.52 12.74
N ILE A 176 -8.28 -4.55 11.92
CA ILE A 176 -8.22 -4.57 10.45
C ILE A 176 -7.13 -3.66 9.90
N ASN A 177 -6.40 -2.92 10.75
CA ASN A 177 -5.35 -2.00 10.34
C ASN A 177 -3.99 -2.65 10.51
N THR A 178 -3.10 -2.43 9.54
CA THR A 178 -1.73 -2.92 9.51
C THR A 178 -0.79 -1.76 9.22
N LEU A 179 0.26 -1.62 10.02
CA LEU A 179 1.34 -0.67 9.80
C LEU A 179 2.62 -1.46 9.52
N THR A 180 3.20 -1.29 8.34
CA THR A 180 4.45 -1.93 7.93
C THR A 180 5.55 -0.90 7.74
N LEU A 181 6.77 -1.32 8.07
CA LEU A 181 8.00 -0.55 7.93
C LEU A 181 8.97 -1.33 7.05
N ASP A 182 9.52 -0.64 6.05
CA ASP A 182 10.60 -1.13 5.19
C ASP A 182 11.62 -0.01 4.95
N CYS A 183 12.89 -0.37 4.79
CA CYS A 183 13.94 0.59 4.44
C CYS A 183 14.98 -0.04 3.52
N SER A 184 15.54 0.80 2.66
CA SER A 184 16.66 0.46 1.77
C SER A 184 17.74 1.54 1.87
N GLU A 185 18.78 1.46 1.05
CA GLU A 185 19.87 2.43 1.04
C GLU A 185 19.39 3.86 0.72
N GLU A 186 18.28 3.97 -0.02
CA GLU A 186 17.77 5.26 -0.51
C GLU A 186 16.59 5.82 0.27
N TYR A 187 15.88 4.99 1.05
CA TYR A 187 14.62 5.39 1.65
C TYR A 187 14.26 4.65 2.94
N ILE A 188 13.41 5.30 3.72
CA ILE A 188 12.60 4.69 4.78
C ILE A 188 11.14 4.87 4.34
N ILE A 189 10.38 3.79 4.30
CA ILE A 189 8.97 3.81 3.92
C ILE A 189 8.13 3.19 5.01
N CYS A 190 7.05 3.87 5.35
CA CYS A 190 6.07 3.34 6.25
C CYS A 190 4.71 3.30 5.56
N ASN A 191 4.05 2.15 5.61
CA ASN A 191 2.78 1.92 4.94
C ASN A 191 1.71 1.53 5.96
N HIS A 192 0.60 2.26 5.94
CA HIS A 192 -0.60 1.96 6.69
C HIS A 192 -1.64 1.39 5.73
N SER A 193 -2.21 0.25 6.06
CA SER A 193 -3.18 -0.44 5.21
C SER A 193 -4.33 -1.03 6.01
N ASN A 194 -5.46 -1.22 5.34
CA ASN A 194 -6.60 -2.01 5.76
C ASN A 194 -7.13 -2.81 4.54
N PRO A 195 -8.15 -3.69 4.69
CA PRO A 195 -8.61 -4.54 3.59
C PRO A 195 -9.07 -3.80 2.32
N VAL A 196 -9.37 -2.50 2.38
CA VAL A 196 -9.89 -1.73 1.24
C VAL A 196 -8.91 -0.71 0.68
N SER A 197 -7.87 -0.35 1.42
CA SER A 197 -7.00 0.78 1.05
C SER A 197 -5.64 0.72 1.74
N TRP A 198 -4.67 1.40 1.16
CA TRP A 198 -3.37 1.62 1.77
C TRP A 198 -2.85 3.02 1.44
N LYS A 199 -2.04 3.57 2.34
CA LYS A 199 -1.34 4.85 2.21
C LYS A 199 0.05 4.71 2.79
N GLN A 200 0.98 5.54 2.34
CA GLN A 200 2.35 5.48 2.81
C GLN A 200 2.93 6.88 3.00
N ASP A 201 3.96 6.94 3.84
CA ASP A 201 4.85 8.07 3.98
C ASP A 201 6.29 7.58 3.77
N ARG A 202 7.11 8.42 3.14
CA ARG A 202 8.47 8.06 2.72
C ARG A 202 9.42 9.20 3.00
N ILE A 203 10.56 8.86 3.59
CA ILE A 203 11.69 9.77 3.73
C ILE A 203 12.84 9.25 2.86
N ASN A 204 13.45 10.14 2.08
CA ASN A 204 14.65 9.81 1.32
C ASN A 204 15.89 9.97 2.20
N ILE A 205 16.73 8.95 2.22
CA ILE A 205 17.94 8.91 3.03
C ILE A 205 18.90 10.04 2.65
N THR A 206 18.99 10.42 1.38
CA THR A 206 19.85 11.54 0.93
C THR A 206 19.51 12.89 1.54
N GLN A 207 18.25 13.11 1.95
CA GLN A 207 17.84 14.35 2.65
C GLN A 207 18.33 14.39 4.09
N LEU A 208 18.60 13.21 4.67
CA LEU A 208 19.10 13.08 6.03
C LEU A 208 20.62 12.91 6.01
N CYS A 209 21.11 11.87 5.32
CA CYS A 209 22.51 11.46 5.22
C CYS A 209 23.26 12.02 4.00
N GLY A 210 22.83 13.16 3.45
CA GLY A 210 23.55 13.79 2.34
C GLY A 210 24.92 14.31 2.79
N GLU A 211 25.97 14.01 2.03
CA GLU A 211 27.20 14.79 2.13
C GLU A 211 26.80 16.26 1.94
N ASN A 212 27.01 17.08 2.98
CA ASN A 212 27.23 18.48 2.70
C ASN A 212 28.37 18.49 1.69
N GLU A 213 28.12 18.90 0.44
CA GLU A 213 29.15 19.48 -0.41
C GLU A 213 29.66 20.70 0.36
N ARG A 214 30.49 20.47 1.37
CA ARG A 214 31.34 21.50 1.93
C ARG A 214 32.22 21.84 0.75
N PRO A 215 32.18 23.07 0.20
CA PRO A 215 33.18 23.45 -0.76
C PRO A 215 34.51 23.15 -0.08
N ILE A 216 35.32 22.29 -0.68
CA ILE A 216 36.66 22.01 -0.21
C ILE A 216 37.33 23.38 -0.16
N ALA A 217 37.43 23.97 1.03
CA ALA A 217 38.27 25.12 1.23
C ALA A 217 39.67 24.56 1.11
N ILE A 218 40.20 24.54 -0.12
CA ILE A 218 41.59 24.23 -0.39
C ILE A 218 42.36 25.38 0.28
N SER A 219 42.68 25.20 1.55
CA SER A 219 43.56 26.09 2.29
C SER A 219 44.95 25.84 1.74
N PHE A 220 45.31 26.58 0.68
CA PHE A 220 46.67 26.64 0.21
C PHE A 220 47.48 27.28 1.34
N GLY A 221 48.23 26.44 2.07
CA GLY A 221 49.16 26.93 3.07
C GLY A 221 50.09 28.01 2.48
N PRO A 222 50.61 28.93 3.31
CA PRO A 222 51.39 30.08 2.83
C PRO A 222 52.58 29.68 1.94
N SER A 223 53.10 28.46 2.06
CA SER A 223 54.12 27.89 1.18
C SER A 223 53.69 27.74 -0.28
N HIS A 224 52.46 27.29 -0.55
CA HIS A 224 51.96 27.09 -1.92
C HIS A 224 51.70 28.43 -2.62
N MET A 225 51.21 29.43 -1.88
CA MET A 225 51.03 30.79 -2.39
C MET A 225 52.38 31.44 -2.74
N ILE A 226 53.42 31.21 -1.93
CA ILE A 226 54.77 31.71 -2.23
C ILE A 226 55.33 31.05 -3.50
N VAL A 227 55.19 29.73 -3.66
CA VAL A 227 55.66 29.03 -4.86
C VAL A 227 54.95 29.55 -6.11
N LEU A 228 53.63 29.76 -6.06
CA LEU A 228 52.86 30.29 -7.18
C LEU A 228 53.32 31.71 -7.57
N LEU A 229 53.57 32.56 -6.57
CA LEU A 229 54.06 33.92 -6.77
C LEU A 229 55.44 33.93 -7.42
N VAL A 230 56.36 33.07 -6.97
CA VAL A 230 57.70 32.93 -7.55
C VAL A 230 57.61 32.48 -9.01
N VAL A 231 56.76 31.49 -9.32
CA VAL A 231 56.54 31.03 -10.70
C VAL A 231 56.00 32.15 -11.59
N CYS A 232 55.00 32.91 -11.12
CA CYS A 232 54.44 34.04 -11.87
C CYS A 232 55.47 35.13 -12.15
N VAL A 233 56.32 35.46 -11.17
CA VAL A 233 57.39 36.46 -11.35
C VAL A 233 58.42 35.97 -12.37
N VAL A 234 58.85 34.71 -12.29
CA VAL A 234 59.81 34.14 -13.25
C VAL A 234 59.26 34.17 -14.67
N VAL A 235 58.01 33.75 -14.87
CA VAL A 235 57.36 33.78 -16.18
C VAL A 235 57.24 35.22 -16.69
N GLY A 236 56.84 36.17 -15.84
CA GLY A 236 56.75 37.58 -16.18
C GLY A 236 58.09 38.17 -16.64
N VAL A 237 59.18 37.84 -15.94
CA VAL A 237 60.53 38.29 -16.32
C VAL A 237 60.96 37.70 -17.67
N ILE A 238 60.69 36.42 -17.92
CA ILE A 238 61.01 35.77 -19.21
C ILE A 238 60.26 36.43 -20.36
N VAL A 239 58.96 36.68 -20.19
CA VAL A 239 58.13 37.35 -21.22
C VAL A 239 58.62 38.76 -21.47
N PHE A 240 58.93 39.52 -20.40
CA PHE A 240 59.44 40.89 -20.52
C PHE A 240 60.80 40.93 -21.23
N ALA A 241 61.73 40.05 -20.86
CA ALA A 241 63.02 39.94 -21.54
C ALA A 241 62.86 39.55 -23.02
N GLY A 242 61.94 38.64 -23.33
CA GLY A 242 61.58 38.28 -24.71
C GLY A 242 61.03 39.46 -25.51
N LEU A 243 60.15 40.27 -24.92
CA LEU A 243 59.61 41.48 -25.55
C LEU A 243 60.69 42.55 -25.77
N VAL A 244 61.58 42.76 -24.80
CA VAL A 244 62.70 43.70 -24.94
C VAL A 244 63.65 43.24 -26.05
N LEU A 245 64.01 41.95 -26.09
CA LEU A 245 64.83 41.39 -27.17
C LEU A 245 64.13 41.51 -28.53
N TYR A 246 62.83 41.23 -28.60
CA TYR A 246 62.04 41.40 -29.83
C TYR A 246 62.05 42.86 -30.31
N CYS A 247 61.82 43.83 -29.43
CA CYS A 247 61.88 45.25 -29.76
C CYS A 247 63.28 45.71 -30.17
N CYS A 248 64.33 45.25 -29.47
CA CYS A 248 65.73 45.54 -29.82
C CYS A 248 66.13 44.94 -31.18
N CYS A 249 65.65 43.74 -31.51
CA CYS A 249 65.88 43.11 -32.82
C CYS A 249 65.11 43.82 -33.93
N LYS A 250 63.87 44.28 -33.67
CA LYS A 250 63.07 45.04 -34.64
C LYS A 250 63.69 46.40 -34.98
N ASN A 251 64.33 47.07 -34.02
CA ASN A 251 65.00 48.35 -34.26
C ASN A 251 66.35 48.23 -35.01
N LYS A 252 66.92 47.02 -35.15
CA LYS A 252 68.17 46.80 -35.89
C LYS A 252 67.99 46.49 -37.38
N THR A 253 66.76 46.26 -37.85
CA THR A 253 66.46 45.96 -39.26
C THR A 253 65.83 47.13 -40.02
N GLY A 254 65.91 48.34 -39.46
CA GLY A 254 65.40 49.56 -40.09
C GLY A 254 66.51 50.56 -40.41
N TYR A 255 67.49 50.17 -41.24
CA TYR A 255 68.18 51.03 -42.22
C TYR A 255 69.04 50.17 -43.15
#